data_AF-A0A8S3A5H3-F1
#
_entry.id   AF-A0A8S3A5H3-F1
#
_cell.length_a   1.000
_cell.length_b   1.000
_cell.length_c   1.000
_cell.angle_alpha   90.00
_cell.angle_beta   90.00
_cell.angle_gamma   90.00
#
_symmetry.space_group_name_H-M   'P 1'
#
loop_
_entity.id
_entity.type
_entity.pdbx_description
1 polymer ?
#
loop_
_entity_poly.entity_id
_entity_poly.type
_entity_poly.pdbx_seq_one_letter_code
_entity_poly.pdbx_strand_id
1 'polypeptide(L)'
;MYSTAPKPQTDSNNVVKGTPIAGFGYGLPIARLYAKYFQGNLSLASVEGMGTWAYVSIKAEPENASEHLPISSKMRYSYTTKKGSDWT
;
A
#
# COMPACT_ATOMS: atom_id res chain seq x y z
N MET A 1 -5.01 -11.18 0.05
CA MET A 1 -5.45 -10.34 -1.09
C MET A 1 -5.81 -8.97 -0.53
N TYR A 2 -5.31 -7.87 -1.10
CA TYR A 2 -5.40 -6.51 -0.52
C TYR A 2 -6.64 -5.71 -0.99
N SER A 3 -7.66 -6.38 -1.53
CA SER A 3 -8.92 -5.77 -1.96
C SER A 3 -10.10 -6.60 -1.47
N THR A 4 -11.15 -5.92 -1.04
CA THR A 4 -12.47 -6.50 -0.79
C THR A 4 -13.40 -6.42 -2.01
N ALA A 5 -12.99 -5.68 -3.05
CA ALA A 5 -13.75 -5.55 -4.29
C ALA A 5 -13.64 -6.82 -5.14
N PRO A 6 -14.70 -7.19 -5.89
CA PRO A 6 -14.65 -8.31 -6.81
C PRO A 6 -13.57 -8.07 -7.88
N LYS A 7 -12.96 -9.16 -8.36
CA LYS A 7 -11.98 -9.07 -9.44
C LYS A 7 -12.67 -8.51 -10.69
N PRO A 8 -12.10 -7.50 -11.35
CA PRO A 8 -12.70 -6.95 -12.55
C PRO A 8 -12.68 -8.00 -13.66
N GLN A 9 -13.76 -8.04 -14.45
CA GLN A 9 -13.88 -8.93 -15.60
C GLN A 9 -13.08 -8.34 -16.76
N THR A 10 -12.15 -9.14 -17.30
CA THR A 10 -11.37 -8.79 -18.50
C THR A 10 -11.93 -9.62 -19.65
N ASP A 11 -13.04 -9.18 -20.23
CA ASP A 11 -13.61 -9.88 -21.39
C ASP A 11 -12.71 -9.62 -22.61
N SER A 12 -12.20 -10.70 -23.22
CA SER A 12 -11.34 -10.68 -24.41
C SER A 12 -12.01 -10.08 -25.65
N ASN A 13 -13.34 -9.96 -25.63
CA ASN A 13 -14.16 -9.47 -26.74
C ASN A 13 -14.50 -7.98 -26.57
N ASN A 14 -13.44 -7.18 -26.51
CA ASN A 14 -13.32 -5.76 -26.85
C ASN A 14 -14.59 -4.86 -26.86
N VAL A 15 -15.26 -4.74 -25.72
CA VAL A 15 -15.89 -3.47 -25.31
C VAL A 15 -15.56 -3.26 -23.83
N VAL A 16 -14.34 -2.79 -23.55
CA VAL A 16 -13.97 -2.37 -22.20
C VAL A 16 -14.83 -1.15 -21.84
N LYS A 17 -15.90 -1.37 -21.08
CA LYS A 17 -16.59 -0.31 -20.33
C LYS A 17 -15.67 0.21 -19.23
N GLY A 18 -14.67 1.01 -19.61
CA GLY A 18 -13.77 1.72 -18.71
C GLY A 18 -12.81 0.84 -17.90
N THR A 19 -11.69 1.42 -17.47
CA THR A 19 -10.77 0.78 -16.52
C THR A 19 -11.48 0.60 -15.18
N PRO A 20 -11.49 -0.60 -14.59
CA PRO A 20 -12.15 -0.85 -13.31
C PRO A 20 -11.50 -0.01 -12.19
N ILE A 21 -12.33 0.69 -11.42
CA ILE A 21 -11.89 1.58 -10.33
C ILE A 21 -11.40 0.83 -9.08
N ALA A 22 -11.72 -0.47 -8.94
CA ALA A 22 -11.36 -1.30 -7.80
C ALA A 22 -11.23 -2.78 -8.21
N GLY A 23 -10.63 -3.61 -7.33
CA GLY A 23 -10.60 -5.08 -7.46
C GLY A 23 -9.21 -5.70 -7.56
N PHE A 24 -8.21 -4.98 -8.06
CA PHE A 24 -6.83 -5.48 -8.10
C PHE A 24 -6.11 -5.41 -6.74
N GLY A 25 -6.50 -4.47 -5.87
CA GLY A 25 -5.96 -4.36 -4.52
C GLY A 25 -4.57 -3.73 -4.38
N TYR A 26 -3.97 -3.25 -5.46
CA TYR A 26 -2.63 -2.66 -5.40
C TYR A 26 -2.60 -1.16 -5.08
N GLY A 27 -3.73 -0.46 -5.20
CA GLY A 27 -3.81 1.00 -5.04
C GLY A 27 -3.25 1.48 -3.70
N LEU A 28 -3.79 0.99 -2.57
CA LEU A 28 -3.36 1.42 -1.25
C LEU A 28 -1.91 1.02 -0.91
N PRO A 29 -1.46 -0.24 -1.14
CA PRO A 29 -0.06 -0.61 -0.93
C PRO A 29 0.92 0.23 -1.76
N ILE A 30 0.62 0.49 -3.04
CA ILE A 30 1.47 1.28 -3.93
C ILE A 30 1.47 2.76 -3.51
N ALA A 31 0.31 3.35 -3.21
CA ALA A 31 0.22 4.73 -2.74
C ALA A 31 1.04 4.96 -1.45
N ARG A 32 1.02 3.99 -0.53
CA ARG A 32 1.87 4.04 0.67
C ARG A 32 3.35 3.95 0.34
N LEU A 33 3.75 3.16 -0.65
CA LEU A 33 5.15 3.09 -1.10
C LEU A 33 5.61 4.44 -1.67
N TYR A 34 4.79 5.10 -2.48
CA TYR A 34 5.07 6.44 -3.01
C TYR A 34 5.26 7.47 -1.90
N ALA A 35 4.38 7.51 -0.90
CA ALA A 35 4.52 8.43 0.22
C ALA A 35 5.82 8.15 1.01
N LYS A 36 6.16 6.87 1.24
CA LYS A 36 7.37 6.48 1.96
C LYS A 36 8.67 6.74 1.22
N TYR A 37 8.62 6.82 -0.13
CA TYR A 37 9.81 7.02 -0.94
C TYR A 37 10.58 8.28 -0.54
N PHE A 38 9.88 9.36 -0.19
CA PHE A 38 10.48 10.62 0.29
C PHE A 38 10.28 10.83 1.81
N GLN A 39 10.51 9.78 2.61
CA GLN A 39 10.38 9.77 4.09
C GLN A 39 9.02 10.22 4.61
N GLY A 40 7.98 10.19 3.77
CA GLY A 40 6.61 10.44 4.15
C GLY A 40 5.91 9.17 4.65
N ASN A 41 4.58 9.24 4.70
CA ASN A 41 3.75 8.10 5.09
C ASN A 41 2.29 8.27 4.62
N LEU A 42 1.56 7.15 4.55
CA LEU A 42 0.12 7.12 4.30
C LEU A 42 -0.57 6.24 5.33
N SER A 43 -1.45 6.87 6.11
CA SER A 43 -2.22 6.25 7.19
C SER A 43 -3.72 6.37 6.93
N LEU A 44 -4.49 5.35 7.33
CA LEU A 44 -5.94 5.36 7.25
C LEU A 44 -6.53 5.27 8.66
N ALA A 45 -7.58 6.04 8.90
CA ALA A 45 -8.44 5.90 10.06
C ALA A 45 -9.86 5.65 9.56
N SER A 46 -10.53 4.61 10.04
CA SER A 46 -11.88 4.26 9.61
C SER A 46 -12.78 4.16 10.83
N VAL A 47 -14.00 4.68 10.70
CA VAL A 47 -15.06 4.52 11.70
C VAL A 47 -16.27 3.95 10.96
N GLU A 48 -16.65 2.75 11.37
CA GLU A 48 -17.82 2.06 10.81
C GLU A 48 -19.07 2.93 10.93
N GLY A 49 -19.85 3.03 9.85
CA GLY A 49 -21.05 3.87 9.79
C GLY A 49 -20.81 5.37 9.56
N MET A 50 -19.59 5.90 9.69
CA MET A 50 -19.28 7.30 9.40
C MET A 50 -18.42 7.47 8.13
N GLY A 51 -17.40 6.64 7.96
CA GLY A 51 -16.51 6.71 6.79
C GLY A 51 -15.05 6.39 7.09
N THR A 52 -14.18 6.76 6.15
CA THR A 52 -12.73 6.51 6.23
C THR A 52 -11.96 7.78 5.85
N TRP A 53 -11.00 8.15 6.68
CA TRP A 53 -10.08 9.25 6.48
C TRP A 53 -8.71 8.71 6.06
N ALA A 54 -8.10 9.37 5.08
CA ALA A 54 -6.75 9.07 4.61
C ALA A 54 -5.85 10.28 4.86
N TYR A 55 -4.74 10.05 5.56
CA TYR A 55 -3.75 11.07 5.89
C TYR A 55 -2.45 10.77 5.14
N VAL A 56 -2.00 11.74 4.36
CA VAL A 56 -0.71 11.69 3.65
C VAL A 56 0.22 12.72 4.29
N SER A 57 1.35 12.24 4.79
CA SER A 57 2.41 13.10 5.33
C SER A 57 3.59 13.10 4.37
N ILE A 58 4.10 14.28 4.03
CA ILE A 58 5.29 14.49 3.21
C ILE A 58 6.26 15.42 3.93
N LYS A 59 7.53 15.41 3.52
CA LYS A 59 8.52 16.36 4.02
C LYS A 59 8.27 17.73 3.39
N ALA A 60 8.25 18.76 4.22
CA ALA A 60 8.10 20.14 3.75
C ALA A 60 9.40 20.65 3.13
N GLU A 61 10.54 20.24 3.67
CA GLU A 61 11.86 20.65 3.22
C GLU A 61 12.48 19.59 2.29
N PRO A 62 13.02 19.99 1.13
CA PRO A 62 13.55 19.07 0.14
C PRO A 62 14.83 18.35 0.60
N GLU A 63 15.64 18.98 1.45
CA GLU A 63 16.84 18.37 2.03
C GLU A 63 16.51 17.14 2.89
N ASN A 64 15.33 17.13 3.49
CA ASN A 64 14.82 16.06 4.32
C ASN A 64 14.01 15.02 3.50
N ALA A 65 13.76 15.28 2.22
CA ALA A 65 13.05 14.44 1.26
C ALA A 65 14.03 13.60 0.41
N SER A 66 14.88 12.83 1.08
CA SER A 66 15.80 11.89 0.43
C SER A 66 15.06 10.65 -0.12
N GLU A 67 15.73 9.74 -0.82
CA GLU A 67 15.08 8.51 -1.30
C GLU A 67 15.19 7.38 -0.25
N HIS A 68 14.07 6.71 0.05
CA HIS A 68 14.04 5.56 0.94
C HIS A 68 14.15 4.24 0.16
N LEU A 69 15.38 3.88 -0.21
CA LEU A 69 15.66 2.71 -1.03
C LEU A 69 15.82 1.41 -0.21
N PRO A 70 15.38 0.26 -0.75
CA PRO A 70 15.67 -1.04 -0.15
C PRO A 70 17.15 -1.38 -0.30
N ILE A 71 17.89 -1.37 0.81
CA ILE A 71 19.27 -1.82 0.89
C ILE A 71 19.28 -3.35 1.00
N SER A 72 19.84 -4.03 -0.02
CA SER A 72 20.13 -5.46 0.03
C SER A 72 21.36 -5.70 0.91
N SER A 73 21.16 -6.00 2.19
CA SER A 73 22.23 -6.40 3.10
C SER A 73 22.04 -7.83 3.54
N LYS A 74 23.13 -8.54 3.84
CA LYS A 74 23.09 -9.93 4.33
C LYS A 74 22.23 -10.08 5.60
N MET A 75 22.14 -9.04 6.43
CA MET A 75 21.27 -9.00 7.61
C MET A 75 19.78 -8.83 7.28
N ARG A 76 19.43 -8.33 6.09
CA ARG A 76 18.04 -8.03 5.70
C ARG A 76 17.31 -9.22 5.09
N TYR A 77 18.03 -10.30 4.75
CA TYR A 77 17.41 -11.59 4.45
C TYR A 77 16.87 -12.20 5.74
N SER A 78 15.77 -11.65 6.26
CA SER A 78 15.05 -12.25 7.37
C SER A 78 14.11 -13.32 6.82
N TYR A 79 14.63 -14.54 6.66
CA TYR A 79 13.76 -15.71 6.66
C TYR A 79 13.18 -15.77 8.07
N THR A 80 11.95 -15.28 8.25
CA THR A 80 11.28 -15.40 9.54
C THR A 80 10.96 -16.88 9.74
N THR A 81 11.73 -17.55 10.61
CA THR A 81 11.30 -18.85 11.12
C THR A 81 9.94 -18.65 11.76
N LYS A 82 9.02 -19.62 11.63
CA LYS A 82 7.70 -19.53 12.27
C LYS A 82 7.90 -19.49 13.79
N LYS A 83 7.96 -18.29 14.35
CA LYS A 83 7.89 -18.02 15.78
C LYS A 83 6.43 -18.18 16.21
N GLY A 84 6.19 -18.77 17.38
CA GLY A 84 4.85 -18.89 17.96
C GLY A 84 4.18 -17.53 18.18
N SER A 85 2.91 -17.53 18.58
CA SER A 85 2.21 -16.27 18.90
C SER A 85 2.89 -15.59 20.09
N ASP A 86 3.28 -14.33 19.92
CA ASP A 86 3.75 -13.49 21.03
C ASP A 86 2.58 -13.01 21.93
N TRP A 87 1.33 -13.33 21.54
CA TRP A 87 0.09 -13.07 22.27
C TRP A 87 -0.57 -14.39 22.69
N THR A 88 -1.29 -14.34 23.82
CA THR A 88 -1.98 -15.49 24.43
C THR A 88 -3.21 -15.92 23.64
#